data_AF-B7UN99-F1
#
_entry.id   AF-B7UN99-F1
#
_cell.length_a   1.000
_cell.length_b   1.000
_cell.length_c   1.000
_cell.angle_alpha   90.00
_cell.angle_beta   90.00
_cell.angle_gamma   90.00
#
_symmetry.space_group_name_H-M   'P 1'
#
loop_
_entity.id
_entity.type
_entity.pdbx_description
1 polymer ?
#
loop_
_entity_poly.entity_id
_entity_poly.type
_entity_poly.pdbx_seq_one_letter_code
_entity_poly.pdbx_strand_id
1 'polypeptide(L)' 'MIDQNRSYEQESVERALTCANCGQKLHVLEVHVCEHCCAELMSDPNSSMYEEEDDE' A
#
# COMPACT_ATOMS: atom_id res chain seq x y z
N MET A 1 -16.36 26.76 -18.35
CA MET A 1 -15.42 27.10 -17.27
C MET A 1 -15.40 25.90 -16.33
N ILE A 2 -14.24 25.27 -16.13
CA ILE A 2 -14.12 24.11 -15.23
C ILE A 2 -14.22 24.64 -13.80
N ASP A 3 -15.10 24.04 -13.01
CA ASP A 3 -15.22 24.31 -11.58
C ASP A 3 -14.00 23.68 -10.88
N GLN A 4 -13.08 24.54 -10.46
CA GLN A 4 -11.81 24.13 -9.87
C GLN A 4 -12.01 23.31 -8.59
N ASN A 5 -13.03 23.64 -7.78
CA ASN A 5 -13.31 22.92 -6.54
C ASN A 5 -13.74 21.49 -6.85
N ARG A 6 -14.67 21.32 -7.80
CA ARG A 6 -15.16 19.99 -8.19
C ARG A 6 -14.05 19.13 -8.80
N SER A 7 -13.16 19.72 -9.59
CA SER A 7 -12.00 19.00 -10.16
C SER A 7 -11.03 18.56 -9.07
N TYR A 8 -10.71 19.44 -8.12
CA TYR A 8 -9.84 19.10 -7.00
C TYR A 8 -10.43 17.98 -6.13
N GLU A 9 -11.73 18.04 -5.83
CA GLU A 9 -12.44 17.00 -5.09
C GLU A 9 -12.35 15.64 -5.80
N GLN A 10 -12.59 15.59 -7.10
CA GLN A 10 -12.47 14.34 -7.88
C GLN A 10 -11.06 13.79 -7.86
N GLU A 11 -10.04 14.63 -8.09
CA GLU A 11 -8.64 14.21 -8.04
C GLU A 11 -8.25 13.72 -6.63
N SER A 12 -8.75 14.37 -5.58
CA SER A 12 -8.49 13.96 -4.20
C SER A 12 -9.09 12.60 -3.89
N VAL A 13 -10.32 12.34 -4.34
CA VAL A 13 -10.98 11.03 -4.19
C VAL A 13 -10.21 9.96 -4.97
N GLU A 14 -9.80 10.26 -6.19
CA GLU A 14 -9.04 9.32 -7.02
C GLU A 14 -7.68 8.96 -6.39
N ARG A 15 -6.96 9.95 -5.84
CA ARG A 15 -5.71 9.74 -5.10
C ARG A 15 -5.93 8.92 -3.81
N ALA A 16 -7.04 9.13 -3.10
CA ALA A 16 -7.34 8.38 -1.88
C ALA A 16 -7.72 6.92 -2.15
N LEU A 17 -8.28 6.62 -3.32
CA LEU A 17 -8.71 5.29 -3.73
C LEU A 17 -7.66 4.54 -4.55
N THR A 18 -6.44 5.06 -4.64
CA THR A 18 -5.34 4.44 -5.37
C THR A 18 -4.14 4.20 -4.47
N CYS A 19 -3.45 3.09 -4.72
CA CYS A 19 -2.21 2.74 -4.04
C CYS A 19 -1.16 3.79 -4.38
N ALA A 20 -0.59 4.44 -3.36
CA ALA A 20 0.44 5.45 -3.51
C ALA A 20 1.73 4.91 -4.17
N ASN A 21 1.97 3.60 -4.09
CA ASN A 21 3.17 2.98 -4.64
C ASN A 21 3.01 2.54 -6.10
N CYS A 22 1.92 1.85 -6.45
CA CYS A 22 1.75 1.25 -7.78
C CYS A 22 0.56 1.79 -8.58
N GLY A 23 -0.23 2.71 -8.01
CA GLY A 23 -1.37 3.36 -8.69
C GLY A 23 -2.60 2.48 -8.86
N GLN A 24 -2.60 1.22 -8.41
CA GLN A 24 -3.79 0.36 -8.52
C GLN A 24 -4.94 0.86 -7.65
N LYS A 25 -6.19 0.62 -8.06
CA LYS A 25 -7.34 0.93 -7.22
C LYS A 25 -7.35 0.05 -5.98
N LEU A 26 -7.50 0.70 -4.83
CA LEU A 26 -7.58 0.05 -3.52
C LEU A 26 -8.98 -0.49 -3.28
N HIS A 27 -9.05 -1.57 -2.51
CA HIS A 27 -10.30 -1.98 -1.88
C HIS A 27 -10.76 -0.90 -0.88
N VAL A 28 -12.07 -0.80 -0.61
CA VAL A 28 -12.63 0.26 0.28
C VAL A 28 -12.09 0.21 1.72
N LEU A 29 -11.50 -0.92 2.12
CA LEU A 29 -10.88 -1.10 3.43
C LEU A 29 -9.36 -0.86 3.43
N GLU A 30 -8.73 -0.85 2.26
CA GLU A 30 -7.31 -0.56 2.13
C GLU A 30 -7.09 0.95 2.13
N VAL A 31 -6.01 1.38 2.77
CA VAL A 31 -5.67 2.79 2.90
C VAL A 31 -4.22 2.98 2.48
N HIS A 32 -3.95 4.02 1.70
CA HIS A 32 -2.62 4.48 1.30
C HIS A 32 -1.86 3.54 0.34
N VAL A 33 -1.72 2.26 0.65
CA VAL A 33 -0.97 1.27 -0.13
C VAL A 33 -1.73 -0.05 -0.16
N CYS A 34 -1.67 -0.76 -1.27
CA CYS A 34 -2.30 -2.08 -1.40
C CYS A 34 -1.54 -3.14 -0.58
N GLU A 35 -2.19 -4.27 -0.30
CA GLU A 35 -1.60 -5.42 0.41
C GLU A 35 -0.22 -5.83 -0.13
N HIS A 36 -0.08 -5.98 -1.45
CA HIS A 36 1.19 -6.44 -2.05
C HIS A 36 2.37 -5.49 -1.77
N CYS A 37 2.20 -4.20 -2.07
CA CYS A 37 3.24 -3.21 -1.80
C CYS A 37 3.47 -3.01 -0.29
N CYS A 38 2.43 -3.15 0.53
CA CYS A 38 2.57 -3.10 1.98
C CYS A 38 3.45 -4.25 2.49
N ALA A 39 3.23 -5.48 2.00
CA ALA A 39 4.02 -6.65 2.35
C ALA A 39 5.50 -6.50 1.97
N GLU A 40 5.80 -5.87 0.84
CA GLU A 40 7.17 -5.60 0.43
C GLU A 40 7.83 -4.50 1.29
N LEU A 41 7.14 -3.35 1.44
CA LEU A 41 7.66 -2.18 2.16
C LEU A 41 7.81 -2.42 3.67
N MET A 42 6.93 -3.24 4.24
CA MET A 42 6.89 -3.58 5.67
C MET A 42 7.29 -5.04 5.92
N SER A 43 8.08 -5.61 5.02
CA SER A 43 8.59 -6.97 5.17
C SER A 43 9.36 -7.11 6.48
N ASP A 44 9.03 -8.14 7.26
CA ASP A 44 9.75 -8.43 8.49
C ASP A 44 11.15 -8.97 8.13
N PRO A 45 12.24 -8.23 8.45
CA PRO A 45 13.59 -8.68 8.16
C PRO A 45 13.96 -9.95 8.92
N ASN A 46 13.20 -10.30 9.96
CA ASN A 46 13.40 -11.48 10.79
C ASN A 46 12.38 -12.59 10.49
N SER A 47 11.70 -12.54 9.33
CA SER A 47 10.71 -13.55 8.93
C SER A 47 11.31 -14.95 8.69
N SER A 48 12.62 -15.05 8.49
CA SER A 48 13.34 -16.33 8.45
C SER A 48 13.79 -16.76 9.84
N MET A 49 13.26 -17.90 10.32
CA MET A 49 13.79 -18.60 11.49
C MET A 49 14.66 -19.77 11.00
N TYR A 50 15.89 -19.83 11.49
CA TYR A 50 16.80 -20.95 11.25
C TYR A 50 16.76 -21.86 12.48
N GLU A 51 16.78 -23.17 12.27
CA GLU A 51 17.02 -24.11 13.37
C GLU A 51 18.49 -24.01 13.78
N GLU A 52 18.75 -23.98 15.09
CA GLU A 52 20.11 -24.12 15.61
C GLU A 52 20.60 -25.52 15.21
N GLU A 53 21.81 -25.60 14.63
CA GLU A 53 22.44 -26.90 14.41
C GLU A 53 22.67 -27.54 15.79
N ASP A 54 22.08 -28.71 16.06
CA ASP A 54 22.36 -29.46 17.29
C ASP A 54 23.85 -29.82 17.27
N ASP A 55 24.65 -29.15 18.11
CA ASP A 55 26.05 -29.49 18.37
C ASP A 55 26.10 -30.89 19.02
N GLU A 56 26.32 -31.95 18.21
CA GLU A 56 26.59 -33.33 18.67
C GLU A 56 27.87 -33.46 19.51
#